data_AF-A0A1V9ADM3-F1
#
_entry.id   AF-A0A1V9ADM3-F1
#
_cell.length_a   1.000
_cell.length_b   1.000
_cell.length_c   1.000
_cell.angle_alpha   90.00
_cell.angle_beta   90.00
_cell.angle_gamma   90.00
#
_symmetry.space_group_name_H-M   'P 1'
#
loop_
_entity.id
_entity.type
_entity.pdbx_description
1 polymer ?
#
loop_
_entity_poly.entity_id
_entity_poly.type
_entity_poly.pdbx_seq_one_letter_code
_entity_poly.pdbx_strand_id
1 'polypeptide(L)'
;MLIPVAVPVTRGHHAGGQLRSRWSRTRGLLLFALIASPWALVVLCAGAVTTAAAVGGFTAWLPVPVLLSAAVAVAILATTGRLVFEPPRWARVAALAGGGQLVLGVFPAVGLAVGAGGVATTVATAVLVLSLVVVVTGVVVAARAMRTLLTPVSPELGATPFTVTLRARLHDTGLVSGSVSVSSQGIEWAARRHRAVGAGSVHFRDLRDARPTTVAGTAAVGWLSLSDGTAAHALPGPGVLLDIGSTTVLLPVDDPELFVALLSSRVAAWRSASPG
;
A
#
# COMPACT_ATOMS: atom_id res chain seq x y z
N MET A 1 9.71 -18.05 4.50
CA MET A 1 9.94 -16.77 5.24
C MET A 1 8.91 -15.75 4.78
N LEU A 2 8.16 -15.13 5.69
CA LEU A 2 7.04 -14.22 5.35
C LEU A 2 7.49 -12.80 4.97
N ILE A 3 8.54 -12.28 5.62
CA ILE A 3 9.16 -11.00 5.29
C ILE A 3 10.68 -11.20 5.23
N PRO A 4 11.35 -10.88 4.11
CA PRO A 4 12.76 -11.14 3.94
C PRO A 4 13.62 -10.33 4.91
N VAL A 5 14.66 -10.97 5.45
CA VAL A 5 15.63 -10.34 6.37
C VAL A 5 16.50 -9.32 5.62
N ALA A 6 16.94 -9.69 4.41
CA ALA A 6 17.71 -8.81 3.53
C ALA A 6 16.79 -7.95 2.66
N VAL A 7 17.31 -6.80 2.23
CA VAL A 7 16.65 -5.99 1.19
C VAL A 7 16.50 -6.87 -0.05
N PRO A 8 15.29 -6.99 -0.62
CA PRO A 8 15.09 -7.72 -1.86
C PRO A 8 15.86 -6.99 -2.98
N VAL A 9 17.05 -7.52 -3.28
CA VAL A 9 17.99 -7.11 -4.34
C VAL A 9 18.66 -5.74 -4.15
N THR A 10 19.97 -5.78 -3.88
CA THR A 10 20.91 -4.67 -4.14
C THR A 10 22.12 -5.24 -4.89
N ARG A 11 22.15 -5.10 -6.22
CA ARG A 11 23.39 -5.26 -6.98
C ARG A 11 24.16 -3.93 -6.89
N GLY A 12 25.17 -3.90 -6.03
CA GLY A 12 26.01 -2.72 -5.78
C GLY A 12 26.41 -2.62 -4.31
N HIS A 13 27.72 -2.59 -4.02
CA HIS A 13 28.24 -2.65 -2.65
C HIS A 13 28.00 -1.37 -1.84
N HIS A 14 27.90 -0.20 -2.50
CA HIS A 14 27.79 1.11 -1.83
C HIS A 14 26.34 1.58 -1.64
N ALA A 15 25.44 1.32 -2.60
CA ALA A 15 24.02 1.69 -2.53
C ALA A 15 23.19 0.84 -1.55
N GLY A 16 23.73 -0.31 -1.10
CA GLY A 16 23.01 -1.20 -0.19
C GLY A 16 22.89 -0.68 1.25
N GLY A 17 23.77 0.22 1.69
CA GLY A 17 23.86 0.65 3.08
C GLY A 17 22.64 1.44 3.55
N GLN A 18 22.22 2.45 2.78
CA GLN A 18 21.10 3.32 3.15
C GLN A 18 19.76 2.57 3.10
N LEU A 19 19.52 1.82 2.02
CA LEU A 19 18.32 0.99 1.88
C LEU A 19 18.22 -0.08 2.96
N ARG A 20 19.34 -0.70 3.37
CA ARG A 20 19.35 -1.70 4.43
C ARG A 20 18.94 -1.12 5.78
N SER A 21 19.43 0.06 6.12
CA SER A 21 19.03 0.77 7.35
C SER A 21 17.53 1.08 7.34
N ARG A 22 17.00 1.61 6.23
CA ARG A 22 15.56 1.88 6.07
C ARG A 22 14.74 0.60 6.16
N TRP A 23 15.14 -0.45 5.46
CA TRP A 23 14.45 -1.74 5.46
C TRP A 23 14.38 -2.35 6.86
N SER A 24 15.45 -2.30 7.65
CA SER A 24 15.45 -2.83 9.01
C SER A 24 14.39 -2.17 9.91
N ARG A 25 14.24 -0.85 9.82
CA ARG A 25 13.22 -0.08 10.54
C ARG A 25 11.83 -0.36 10.02
N THR A 26 11.66 -0.36 8.70
CA THR A 26 10.38 -0.65 8.02
C THR A 26 9.90 -2.06 8.33
N ARG A 27 10.79 -3.04 8.41
CA ARG A 27 10.46 -4.45 8.68
C ARG A 27 9.79 -4.62 10.04
N GLY A 28 10.29 -3.97 11.09
CA GLY A 28 9.65 -4.01 12.42
C GLY A 28 8.23 -3.46 12.39
N LEU A 29 8.05 -2.32 11.70
CA LEU A 29 6.73 -1.68 11.54
C LEU A 29 5.78 -2.55 10.70
N LEU A 30 6.27 -3.20 9.64
CA LEU A 30 5.50 -4.12 8.82
C LEU A 30 5.05 -5.37 9.57
N LEU A 31 5.95 -5.98 10.34
CA LEU A 31 5.62 -7.13 11.19
C LEU A 31 4.54 -6.74 12.20
N PHE A 32 4.65 -5.55 12.80
CA PHE A 32 3.63 -5.06 13.71
C PHE A 32 2.28 -4.86 12.99
N ALA A 33 2.26 -4.14 11.87
CA ALA A 33 1.02 -3.78 11.19
C ALA A 33 0.32 -4.96 10.49
N LEU A 34 1.07 -5.88 9.85
CA LEU A 34 0.51 -6.97 9.04
C LEU A 34 0.42 -8.30 9.77
N ILE A 35 1.14 -8.48 10.89
CA ILE A 35 1.12 -9.73 11.65
C ILE A 35 0.62 -9.49 13.08
N ALA A 36 1.30 -8.65 13.87
CA ALA A 36 0.94 -8.49 15.28
C ALA A 36 -0.47 -7.91 15.46
N SER A 37 -0.85 -6.90 14.66
CA SER A 37 -2.17 -6.26 14.75
C SER A 37 -3.33 -7.22 14.41
N PRO A 38 -3.33 -7.93 13.25
CA PRO A 38 -4.38 -8.90 12.97
C PRO A 38 -4.50 -10.01 14.02
N TRP A 39 -3.39 -10.52 14.54
CA TRP A 39 -3.41 -11.55 15.59
C TRP A 39 -3.89 -11.01 16.94
N ALA A 40 -3.54 -9.76 17.29
CA ALA A 40 -4.07 -9.10 18.48
C ALA A 40 -5.60 -8.99 18.42
N LEU A 41 -6.18 -8.71 17.24
CA LEU A 41 -7.64 -8.69 17.05
C LEU A 41 -8.27 -10.08 17.22
N VAL A 42 -7.60 -11.15 16.79
CA VAL A 42 -8.06 -12.53 17.03
C VAL A 42 -8.08 -12.83 18.53
N VAL A 43 -7.01 -12.46 19.26
CA VAL A 43 -6.92 -12.67 20.72
C VAL A 43 -7.99 -11.87 21.46
N LEU A 44 -8.21 -10.61 21.09
CA LEU A 44 -9.25 -9.76 21.67
C LEU A 44 -10.65 -10.33 21.41
N CYS A 45 -10.92 -10.81 20.19
CA CYS A 45 -12.16 -11.48 19.83
C CYS A 45 -12.38 -12.76 20.66
N ALA A 46 -11.35 -13.62 20.76
CA ALA A 46 -11.40 -14.82 21.58
C ALA A 46 -11.64 -14.50 23.07
N GLY A 47 -11.01 -13.44 23.59
CA GLY A 47 -11.26 -12.93 24.93
C GLY A 47 -12.73 -12.61 25.16
N ALA A 48 -13.36 -11.81 24.29
CA ALA A 48 -14.79 -11.50 24.38
C ALA A 48 -15.67 -12.76 24.36
N VAL A 49 -15.42 -13.70 23.43
CA VAL A 49 -16.16 -14.98 23.35
C VAL A 49 -16.00 -15.81 24.61
N THR A 50 -14.79 -15.90 25.18
CA THR A 50 -14.53 -16.67 26.41
C THR A 50 -15.28 -16.07 27.60
N THR A 51 -15.34 -14.74 27.70
CA THR A 51 -16.12 -14.07 28.76
C THR A 51 -17.62 -14.28 28.59
N ALA A 52 -18.13 -14.26 27.36
CA ALA A 52 -19.53 -14.57 27.08
C ALA A 52 -19.87 -16.03 27.46
N ALA A 53 -19.00 -16.98 27.09
CA ALA A 53 -19.17 -18.40 27.40
C ALA A 53 -19.15 -18.67 28.91
N ALA A 54 -18.30 -17.97 29.66
CA ALA A 54 -18.19 -18.12 31.11
C ALA A 54 -19.46 -17.66 31.86
N VAL A 55 -20.19 -16.68 31.31
CA VAL A 55 -21.38 -16.10 31.95
C VAL A 55 -22.68 -16.73 31.43
N GLY A 56 -22.76 -17.03 30.13
CA GLY A 56 -23.99 -17.50 29.46
C GLY A 56 -23.99 -18.98 29.05
N GLY A 57 -22.92 -19.73 29.29
CA GLY A 57 -22.76 -21.12 28.85
C GLY A 57 -22.27 -21.26 27.40
N PHE A 58 -21.85 -22.47 27.04
CA PHE A 58 -21.27 -22.75 25.72
C PHE A 58 -22.35 -23.13 24.69
N THR A 59 -22.39 -22.42 23.56
CA THR A 59 -23.18 -22.74 22.37
C THR A 59 -22.28 -23.01 21.17
N ALA A 60 -22.71 -23.87 20.25
CA ALA A 60 -21.94 -24.23 19.05
C ALA A 60 -21.61 -23.04 18.12
N TRP A 61 -22.28 -21.89 18.30
CA TRP A 61 -22.08 -20.67 17.50
C TRP A 61 -21.01 -19.72 18.07
N LEU A 62 -20.61 -19.89 19.34
CA LEU A 62 -19.56 -19.07 19.97
C LEU A 62 -18.21 -19.04 19.24
N PRO A 63 -17.70 -20.12 18.62
CA PRO A 63 -16.40 -20.04 17.96
C PRO A 63 -16.44 -19.32 16.60
N VAL A 64 -17.61 -19.11 15.99
CA VAL A 64 -17.75 -18.55 14.63
C VAL A 64 -17.06 -17.19 14.48
N PRO A 65 -17.25 -16.20 15.37
CA PRO A 65 -16.58 -14.90 15.26
C PRO A 65 -15.05 -14.99 15.33
N VAL A 66 -14.52 -15.93 16.14
CA VAL A 66 -13.07 -16.16 16.27
C VAL A 66 -12.53 -16.79 14.98
N LEU A 67 -13.23 -17.78 14.42
CA LEU A 67 -12.84 -18.45 13.19
C LEU A 67 -12.84 -17.48 11.99
N LEU A 68 -13.85 -16.62 11.87
CA LEU A 68 -13.90 -15.61 10.82
C LEU A 68 -12.78 -14.58 10.95
N SER A 69 -12.51 -14.09 12.18
CA SER A 69 -11.39 -13.18 12.42
C SER A 69 -10.03 -13.84 12.10
N ALA A 70 -9.86 -15.11 12.47
CA ALA A 70 -8.66 -15.89 12.17
C ALA A 70 -8.50 -16.12 10.67
N ALA A 71 -9.57 -16.40 9.94
CA ALA A 71 -9.52 -16.56 8.48
C ALA A 71 -9.00 -15.31 7.79
N VAL A 72 -9.44 -14.11 8.21
CA VAL A 72 -8.91 -12.84 7.69
C VAL A 72 -7.42 -12.67 8.02
N ALA A 73 -6.99 -12.99 9.24
CA ALA A 73 -5.58 -12.93 9.63
C ALA A 73 -4.70 -13.88 8.78
N VAL A 74 -5.18 -15.10 8.53
CA VAL A 74 -4.49 -16.10 7.69
C VAL A 74 -4.43 -15.65 6.23
N ALA A 75 -5.50 -15.06 5.69
CA ALA A 75 -5.52 -14.53 4.33
C ALA A 75 -4.48 -13.40 4.13
N ILE A 76 -4.31 -12.52 5.11
CA ILE A 76 -3.26 -11.48 5.09
C ILE A 76 -1.88 -12.15 5.13
N LEU A 77 -1.69 -13.14 5.99
CA LEU A 77 -0.42 -13.86 6.11
C LEU A 77 -0.02 -14.52 4.79
N ALA A 78 -0.98 -15.16 4.11
CA ALA A 78 -0.78 -15.79 2.81
C ALA A 78 -0.42 -14.78 1.71
N THR A 79 -0.94 -13.55 1.79
CA THR A 79 -0.69 -12.49 0.79
C THR A 79 0.51 -11.60 1.12
N THR A 80 1.02 -11.66 2.35
CA THR A 80 2.12 -10.80 2.85
C THR A 80 3.35 -10.86 1.94
N GLY A 81 3.71 -12.04 1.44
CA GLY A 81 4.87 -12.21 0.56
C GLY A 81 4.79 -11.39 -0.74
N ARG A 82 3.58 -11.18 -1.28
CA ARG A 82 3.36 -10.32 -2.46
C ARG A 82 3.24 -8.85 -2.06
N LEU A 83 2.51 -8.58 -0.98
CA LEU A 83 2.25 -7.22 -0.48
C LEU A 83 3.51 -6.49 -0.05
N VAL A 84 4.54 -7.20 0.40
CA VAL A 84 5.85 -6.63 0.76
C VAL A 84 6.42 -5.77 -0.38
N PHE A 85 6.13 -6.10 -1.64
CA PHE A 85 6.64 -5.35 -2.80
C PHE A 85 5.79 -4.14 -3.19
N GLU A 86 4.66 -3.92 -2.53
CA GLU A 86 3.72 -2.84 -2.84
C GLU A 86 3.51 -1.90 -1.63
N PRO A 87 4.53 -1.10 -1.25
CA PRO A 87 4.42 -0.16 -0.12
C PRO A 87 3.19 0.75 -0.13
N PRO A 88 2.74 1.30 -1.27
CA PRO A 88 1.53 2.10 -1.35
C PRO A 88 0.25 1.40 -0.88
N ARG A 89 0.22 0.06 -0.90
CA ARG A 89 -0.95 -0.74 -0.53
C ARG A 89 -0.99 -1.13 0.94
N TRP A 90 0.11 -1.02 1.70
CA TRP A 90 0.18 -1.51 3.08
C TRP A 90 -0.88 -0.92 4.00
N ALA A 91 -1.05 0.40 4.00
CA ALA A 91 -2.03 1.06 4.86
C ALA A 91 -3.47 0.69 4.48
N ARG A 92 -3.76 0.56 3.18
CA ARG A 92 -5.08 0.16 2.69
C ARG A 92 -5.40 -1.28 3.09
N VAL A 93 -4.44 -2.18 2.94
CA VAL A 93 -4.60 -3.58 3.34
C VAL A 93 -4.77 -3.70 4.84
N ALA A 94 -3.97 -2.99 5.65
CA ALA A 94 -4.14 -2.96 7.10
C ALA A 94 -5.53 -2.44 7.53
N ALA A 95 -6.06 -1.42 6.83
CA ALA A 95 -7.40 -0.89 7.08
C ALA A 95 -8.50 -1.89 6.71
N LEU A 96 -8.40 -2.53 5.54
CA LEU A 96 -9.37 -3.54 5.09
C LEU A 96 -9.34 -4.80 5.97
N ALA A 97 -8.15 -5.24 6.35
CA ALA A 97 -7.92 -6.33 7.30
C ALA A 97 -8.57 -6.05 8.65
N GLY A 98 -8.19 -4.93 9.28
CA GLY A 98 -8.70 -4.53 10.57
C GLY A 98 -10.21 -4.31 10.55
N GLY A 99 -10.72 -3.60 9.55
CA GLY A 99 -12.16 -3.39 9.36
C GLY A 99 -12.92 -4.71 9.15
N GLY A 100 -12.39 -5.62 8.34
CA GLY A 100 -12.96 -6.95 8.13
C GLY A 100 -13.02 -7.78 9.42
N GLN A 101 -11.95 -7.78 10.23
CA GLN A 101 -11.92 -8.47 11.52
C GLN A 101 -12.87 -7.84 12.55
N LEU A 102 -13.03 -6.50 12.52
CA LEU A 102 -14.01 -5.82 13.37
C LEU A 102 -15.44 -6.27 13.03
N VAL A 103 -15.80 -6.23 11.75
CA VAL A 103 -17.17 -6.56 11.29
C VAL A 103 -17.48 -8.04 11.46
N LEU A 104 -16.56 -8.93 11.07
CA LEU A 104 -16.81 -10.37 11.03
C LEU A 104 -16.54 -11.08 12.37
N GLY A 105 -15.71 -10.49 13.23
CA GLY A 105 -15.28 -11.11 14.48
C GLY A 105 -15.65 -10.30 15.71
N VAL A 106 -15.06 -9.11 15.86
CA VAL A 106 -15.15 -8.34 17.11
C VAL A 106 -16.58 -7.90 17.41
N PHE A 107 -17.31 -7.35 16.44
CA PHE A 107 -18.69 -6.89 16.67
C PHE A 107 -19.64 -8.02 17.05
N PRO A 108 -19.67 -9.17 16.36
CA PRO A 108 -20.44 -10.32 16.82
C PRO A 108 -20.05 -10.79 18.22
N ALA A 109 -18.75 -10.90 18.52
CA ALA A 109 -18.27 -11.34 19.83
C ALA A 109 -18.66 -10.37 20.97
N VAL A 110 -18.56 -9.06 20.72
CA VAL A 110 -18.99 -8.01 21.64
C VAL A 110 -20.51 -8.07 21.83
N GLY A 111 -21.29 -8.27 20.77
CA GLY A 111 -22.75 -8.41 20.87
C GLY A 111 -23.18 -9.59 21.75
N LEU A 112 -22.51 -10.74 21.60
CA LEU A 112 -22.73 -11.91 22.47
C LEU A 112 -22.39 -11.62 23.93
N ALA A 113 -21.26 -10.96 24.19
CA ALA A 113 -20.81 -10.63 25.54
C ALA A 113 -21.71 -9.58 26.22
N VAL A 114 -22.18 -8.57 25.48
CA VAL A 114 -23.14 -7.57 26.00
C VAL A 114 -24.49 -8.22 26.31
N GLY A 115 -24.94 -9.17 25.48
CA GLY A 115 -26.19 -9.91 25.71
C GLY A 115 -26.18 -10.76 26.99
N ALA A 116 -25.00 -11.19 27.46
CA ALA A 116 -24.86 -11.91 28.72
C ALA A 116 -24.97 -11.00 29.97
N GLY A 117 -24.81 -9.68 29.79
CA GLY A 117 -24.98 -8.68 30.85
C GLY A 117 -23.88 -8.63 31.91
N GLY A 118 -24.02 -7.68 32.84
CA GLY A 118 -23.13 -7.52 34.00
C GLY A 118 -21.67 -7.21 33.63
N VAL A 119 -20.74 -7.97 34.21
CA VAL A 119 -19.29 -7.79 34.02
C VAL A 119 -18.88 -8.01 32.56
N ALA A 120 -19.57 -8.89 31.83
CA ALA A 120 -19.29 -9.17 30.43
C ALA A 120 -19.47 -7.93 29.53
N THR A 121 -20.45 -7.06 29.83
CA THR A 121 -20.66 -5.79 29.11
C THR A 121 -19.47 -4.84 29.25
N THR A 122 -18.87 -4.77 30.45
CA THR A 122 -17.71 -3.90 30.70
C THR A 122 -16.49 -4.41 29.95
N VAL A 123 -16.25 -5.72 29.96
CA VAL A 123 -15.17 -6.35 29.21
C VAL A 123 -15.38 -6.19 27.70
N ALA A 124 -16.61 -6.38 27.21
CA ALA A 124 -16.96 -6.23 25.79
C ALA A 124 -16.69 -4.80 25.30
N THR A 125 -17.02 -3.79 26.11
CA THR A 125 -16.74 -2.39 25.80
C THR A 125 -15.23 -2.12 25.75
N ALA A 126 -14.46 -2.64 26.71
CA ALA A 126 -13.01 -2.52 26.70
C ALA A 126 -12.37 -3.20 25.48
N VAL A 127 -12.82 -4.41 25.14
CA VAL A 127 -12.38 -5.16 23.95
C VAL A 127 -12.67 -4.37 22.68
N LEU A 128 -13.84 -3.77 22.55
CA LEU A 128 -14.21 -2.94 21.40
C LEU A 128 -13.27 -1.74 21.26
N VAL A 129 -13.04 -0.98 22.33
CA VAL A 129 -12.15 0.19 22.31
C VAL A 129 -10.72 -0.23 21.96
N LEU A 130 -10.19 -1.27 22.61
CA LEU A 130 -8.86 -1.80 22.32
C LEU A 130 -8.73 -2.25 20.86
N SER A 131 -9.75 -2.91 20.32
CA SER A 131 -9.75 -3.35 18.92
C SER A 131 -9.69 -2.18 17.95
N LEU A 132 -10.44 -1.10 18.19
CA LEU A 132 -10.38 0.12 17.39
C LEU A 132 -8.98 0.76 17.45
N VAL A 133 -8.39 0.85 18.65
CA VAL A 133 -7.03 1.37 18.84
C VAL A 133 -6.01 0.54 18.07
N VAL A 134 -6.12 -0.80 18.11
CA VAL A 134 -5.25 -1.71 17.36
C VAL A 134 -5.35 -1.47 15.86
N VAL A 135 -6.57 -1.34 15.31
CA VAL A 135 -6.77 -1.06 13.87
C VAL A 135 -6.16 0.28 13.47
N VAL A 136 -6.47 1.36 14.20
CA VAL A 136 -5.94 2.70 13.89
C VAL A 136 -4.41 2.69 13.98
N THR A 137 -3.85 2.09 15.02
CA THR A 137 -2.40 1.98 15.20
C THR A 137 -1.76 1.17 14.08
N GLY A 138 -2.36 0.04 13.68
CA GLY A 138 -1.89 -0.78 12.56
C GLY A 138 -1.83 0.01 11.25
N VAL A 139 -2.87 0.80 10.94
CA VAL A 139 -2.91 1.64 9.73
C VAL A 139 -1.86 2.76 9.78
N VAL A 140 -1.73 3.45 10.91
CA VAL A 140 -0.74 4.52 11.10
C VAL A 140 0.69 3.96 11.00
N VAL A 141 0.95 2.80 11.61
CA VAL A 141 2.24 2.12 11.55
C VAL A 141 2.55 1.67 10.12
N ALA A 142 1.58 1.12 9.38
CA ALA A 142 1.75 0.77 7.98
C ALA A 142 2.06 2.00 7.10
N ALA A 143 1.36 3.11 7.31
CA ALA A 143 1.63 4.37 6.61
C ALA A 143 3.03 4.93 6.95
N ARG A 144 3.44 4.83 8.22
CA ARG A 144 4.79 5.22 8.67
C ARG A 144 5.87 4.31 8.08
N ALA A 145 5.62 3.01 7.98
CA ALA A 145 6.52 2.04 7.36
C ALA A 145 6.77 2.39 5.89
N MET A 146 5.70 2.72 5.15
CA MET A 146 5.77 3.18 3.75
C MET A 146 6.60 4.46 3.62
N ARG A 147 6.31 5.49 4.42
CA ARG A 147 7.06 6.77 4.40
C ARG A 147 8.54 6.56 4.75
N THR A 148 8.84 5.73 5.75
CA THR A 148 10.22 5.44 6.18
C THR A 148 11.02 4.73 5.10
N LEU A 149 10.37 3.91 4.27
CA LEU A 149 11.03 3.22 3.16
C LEU A 149 11.23 4.14 1.95
N LEU A 150 10.17 4.85 1.54
CA LEU A 150 10.12 5.59 0.27
C LEU A 150 10.63 7.03 0.36
N THR A 151 10.84 7.60 1.55
CA THR A 151 11.21 9.01 1.71
C THR A 151 12.56 9.16 2.44
N PRO A 152 13.52 9.95 1.89
CA PRO A 152 13.50 10.59 0.57
C PRO A 152 13.61 9.57 -0.57
N VAL A 153 13.00 9.87 -1.73
CA VAL A 153 13.09 9.01 -2.92
C VAL A 153 14.53 9.00 -3.39
N SER A 154 15.10 7.81 -3.58
CA SER A 154 16.47 7.64 -4.06
C SER A 154 16.49 6.80 -5.34
N PRO A 155 17.46 7.01 -6.25
CA PRO A 155 17.60 6.19 -7.45
C PRO A 155 17.87 4.72 -7.12
N GLU A 156 18.43 4.45 -5.93
CA GLU A 156 18.69 3.09 -5.42
C GLU A 156 17.41 2.26 -5.30
N LEU A 157 16.25 2.88 -5.05
CA LEU A 157 14.96 2.18 -5.05
C LEU A 157 14.66 1.55 -6.41
N GLY A 158 15.21 2.09 -7.50
CA GLY A 158 15.12 1.51 -8.84
C GLY A 158 15.71 0.10 -8.93
N ALA A 159 16.73 -0.23 -8.14
CA ALA A 159 17.35 -1.56 -8.12
C ALA A 159 16.56 -2.61 -7.32
N THR A 160 15.57 -2.19 -6.54
CA THR A 160 14.71 -3.07 -5.72
C THR A 160 13.43 -3.42 -6.48
N PRO A 161 12.67 -4.46 -6.11
CA PRO A 161 11.37 -4.75 -6.70
C PRO A 161 10.22 -3.93 -6.10
N PHE A 162 10.49 -2.99 -5.19
CA PHE A 162 9.44 -2.18 -4.56
C PHE A 162 8.74 -1.28 -5.58
N THR A 163 7.41 -1.22 -5.51
CA THR A 163 6.64 -0.21 -6.25
C THR A 163 6.90 1.16 -5.65
N VAL A 164 7.42 2.08 -6.46
CA VAL A 164 7.65 3.47 -6.07
C VAL A 164 6.58 4.34 -6.72
N THR A 165 5.80 5.05 -5.91
CA THR A 165 4.75 5.95 -6.40
C THR A 165 5.13 7.40 -6.12
N LEU A 166 5.04 8.22 -7.16
CA LEU A 166 5.29 9.65 -7.16
C LEU A 166 3.98 10.37 -7.48
N ARG A 167 3.82 11.57 -6.91
CA ARG A 167 2.65 12.41 -7.19
C ARG A 167 2.79 12.99 -8.60
N ALA A 168 1.71 12.97 -9.36
CA ALA A 168 1.67 13.64 -10.65
C ALA A 168 1.30 15.13 -10.47
N ARG A 169 1.94 16.02 -11.22
CA ARG A 169 1.69 17.47 -11.19
C ARG A 169 0.48 17.81 -12.06
N LEU A 170 -0.69 17.88 -11.45
CA LEU A 170 -1.94 18.20 -12.14
C LEU A 170 -2.38 19.63 -11.83
N HIS A 171 -3.03 20.26 -12.82
CA HIS A 171 -3.66 21.56 -12.64
C HIS A 171 -4.80 21.40 -11.63
N ASP A 172 -4.59 21.98 -10.46
CA ASP A 172 -5.34 21.67 -9.26
C ASP A 172 -6.56 22.60 -9.15
N THR A 173 -7.74 22.05 -9.37
CA THR A 173 -9.02 22.69 -8.96
C THR A 173 -9.48 22.20 -7.59
N GLY A 174 -8.60 21.53 -6.83
CA GLY A 174 -8.85 20.92 -5.52
C GLY A 174 -9.51 19.53 -5.60
N LEU A 175 -9.79 19.03 -6.80
CA LEU A 175 -10.65 17.85 -6.99
C LEU A 175 -9.97 16.68 -7.71
N VAL A 176 -8.72 16.83 -8.18
CA VAL A 176 -8.04 15.81 -8.98
C VAL A 176 -6.69 15.44 -8.37
N SER A 177 -6.52 14.17 -8.03
CA SER A 177 -5.24 13.61 -7.57
C SER A 177 -4.63 12.75 -8.67
N GLY A 178 -3.34 12.93 -8.94
CA GLY A 178 -2.61 12.11 -9.90
C GLY A 178 -1.43 11.38 -9.26
N SER A 179 -1.09 10.22 -9.80
CA SER A 179 0.06 9.43 -9.38
C SER A 179 0.71 8.73 -10.56
N VAL A 180 2.03 8.58 -10.49
CA VAL A 180 2.83 7.77 -11.40
C VAL A 180 3.60 6.76 -10.54
N SER A 181 3.48 5.48 -10.83
CA SER A 181 4.15 4.40 -10.12
C SER A 181 5.03 3.57 -11.03
N VAL A 182 6.24 3.28 -10.57
CA VAL A 182 7.18 2.35 -11.21
C VAL A 182 7.13 1.04 -10.43
N SER A 183 6.60 0.00 -11.07
CA SER A 183 6.45 -1.35 -10.50
C SER A 183 7.64 -2.24 -10.88
N SER A 184 7.56 -3.54 -10.59
CA SER A 184 8.56 -4.52 -11.02
C SER A 184 8.50 -4.84 -12.51
N GLN A 185 7.40 -4.51 -13.19
CA GLN A 185 7.15 -4.91 -14.58
C GLN A 185 6.93 -3.72 -15.54
N GLY A 186 6.57 -2.55 -15.01
CA GLY A 186 6.23 -1.41 -15.84
C GLY A 186 6.05 -0.12 -15.07
N ILE A 187 5.46 0.84 -15.76
CA ILE A 187 5.06 2.13 -15.24
C ILE A 187 3.54 2.20 -15.35
N GLU A 188 2.89 2.60 -14.28
CA GLU A 188 1.44 2.83 -14.22
C GLU A 188 1.22 4.28 -13.82
N TRP A 189 0.23 4.95 -14.40
CA TRP A 189 -0.19 6.27 -13.95
C TRP A 189 -1.70 6.34 -13.89
N ALA A 190 -2.19 7.16 -12.98
CA ALA A 190 -3.61 7.35 -12.78
C ALA A 190 -3.91 8.77 -12.36
N ALA A 191 -5.08 9.25 -12.75
CA ALA A 191 -5.71 10.45 -12.24
C ALA A 191 -7.09 10.08 -11.69
N ARG A 192 -7.44 10.63 -10.54
CA ARG A 192 -8.72 10.40 -9.89
C ARG A 192 -9.37 11.72 -9.50
N ARG A 193 -10.64 11.84 -9.85
CA ARG A 193 -11.61 12.82 -9.36
C ARG A 193 -12.71 12.08 -8.61
N HIS A 194 -13.43 12.75 -7.71
CA HIS A 194 -14.44 12.16 -6.81
C HIS A 194 -15.26 10.97 -7.38
N ARG A 195 -15.74 11.05 -8.63
CA ARG A 195 -16.48 9.98 -9.33
C ARG A 195 -15.86 9.50 -10.63
N ALA A 196 -14.67 9.96 -10.99
CA ALA A 196 -14.06 9.68 -12.28
C ALA A 196 -12.60 9.26 -12.14
N VAL A 197 -12.19 8.26 -12.90
CA VAL A 197 -10.83 7.73 -12.88
C VAL A 197 -10.32 7.61 -14.31
N GLY A 198 -9.08 8.02 -14.53
CA GLY A 198 -8.31 7.72 -15.73
C GLY A 198 -7.06 6.94 -15.30
N ALA A 199 -6.64 5.98 -16.11
CA ALA A 199 -5.42 5.23 -15.89
C ALA A 199 -4.73 4.92 -17.21
N GLY A 200 -3.41 4.78 -17.16
CA GLY A 200 -2.59 4.28 -18.25
C GLY A 200 -1.42 3.47 -17.70
N SER A 201 -0.84 2.63 -18.55
CA SER A 201 0.29 1.79 -18.17
C SER A 201 1.17 1.49 -19.37
N VAL A 202 2.47 1.33 -19.12
CA VAL A 202 3.43 0.79 -20.09
C VAL A 202 4.28 -0.28 -19.45
N HIS A 203 4.48 -1.39 -20.16
CA HIS A 203 5.34 -2.47 -19.71
C HIS A 203 6.80 -2.18 -20.10
N PHE A 204 7.79 -2.61 -19.32
CA PHE A 204 9.20 -2.33 -19.62
C PHE A 204 9.70 -2.91 -20.95
N ARG A 205 9.01 -3.91 -21.50
CA ARG A 205 9.31 -4.49 -22.82
C ARG A 205 8.96 -3.53 -23.97
N ASP A 206 7.98 -2.66 -23.75
CA ASP A 206 7.45 -1.73 -24.74
C ASP A 206 8.12 -0.34 -24.62
N LEU A 207 8.77 -0.07 -23.49
CA LEU A 207 9.52 1.15 -23.22
C LEU A 207 10.84 1.18 -24.01
N ARG A 208 10.97 2.15 -24.92
CA ARG A 208 12.17 2.37 -25.75
C ARG A 208 13.14 3.34 -25.10
N ASP A 209 12.64 4.48 -24.66
CA ASP A 209 13.43 5.53 -24.03
C ASP A 209 12.60 6.30 -23.00
N ALA A 210 13.29 6.95 -22.06
CA ALA A 210 12.69 7.85 -21.09
C ALA A 210 13.65 9.02 -20.85
N ARG A 211 13.19 10.23 -21.15
CA ARG A 211 14.01 11.44 -21.01
C ARG A 211 13.31 12.53 -20.20
N PRO A 212 14.07 13.28 -19.38
CA PRO A 212 13.54 14.49 -18.76
C PRO A 212 13.07 15.47 -19.83
N THR A 213 11.97 16.15 -19.57
CA THR A 213 11.45 17.21 -20.44
C THR A 213 10.82 18.32 -19.61
N THR A 214 10.59 19.46 -20.24
CA THR A 214 9.79 20.54 -19.66
C THR A 214 8.60 20.80 -20.57
N VAL A 215 7.40 20.72 -20.02
CA VAL A 215 6.16 21.09 -20.72
C VAL A 215 6.17 22.61 -20.88
N ALA A 216 6.43 23.06 -22.11
CA ALA A 216 6.45 24.47 -22.45
C ALA A 216 5.02 25.05 -22.50
N GLY A 217 4.88 26.32 -22.11
CA GLY A 217 3.63 27.08 -22.18
C GLY A 217 3.12 27.54 -20.82
N THR A 218 2.11 28.40 -20.85
CA THR A 218 1.41 28.94 -19.66
C THR A 218 0.09 28.23 -19.36
N ALA A 219 -0.41 27.42 -20.31
CA ALA A 219 -1.69 26.73 -20.22
C ALA A 219 -1.51 25.23 -19.88
N ALA A 220 -2.46 24.68 -19.14
CA ALA A 220 -2.44 23.28 -18.73
C ALA A 220 -2.70 22.35 -19.94
N VAL A 221 -1.88 21.31 -20.09
CA VAL A 221 -1.96 20.37 -21.23
C VAL A 221 -2.78 19.15 -20.86
N GLY A 222 -3.69 18.72 -21.74
CA GLY A 222 -4.47 17.49 -21.52
C GLY A 222 -3.52 16.29 -21.34
N TRP A 223 -3.62 15.62 -20.19
CA TRP A 223 -2.73 14.52 -19.82
C TRP A 223 -3.42 13.16 -19.90
N LEU A 224 -4.60 13.05 -19.28
CA LEU A 224 -5.30 11.77 -19.15
C LEU A 224 -6.82 11.98 -19.18
N SER A 225 -7.52 11.24 -20.04
CA SER A 225 -8.98 11.22 -20.04
C SER A 225 -9.51 10.41 -18.86
N LEU A 226 -10.50 10.96 -18.17
CA LEU A 226 -11.21 10.30 -17.07
C LEU A 226 -12.46 9.59 -17.60
N SER A 227 -12.98 8.65 -16.81
CA SER A 227 -14.18 7.86 -17.14
C SER A 227 -15.46 8.67 -17.37
N ASP A 228 -15.51 9.93 -16.93
CA ASP A 228 -16.62 10.86 -17.18
C ASP A 228 -16.44 11.69 -18.46
N GLY A 229 -15.42 11.40 -19.27
CA GLY A 229 -15.09 12.13 -20.49
C GLY A 229 -14.30 13.41 -20.27
N THR A 230 -14.08 13.83 -19.01
CA THR A 230 -13.26 15.00 -18.71
C THR A 230 -11.77 14.70 -18.80
N ALA A 231 -10.94 15.69 -19.09
CA ALA A 231 -9.49 15.53 -19.11
C ALA A 231 -8.86 16.00 -17.79
N ALA A 232 -7.96 15.19 -17.24
CA ALA A 232 -6.98 15.66 -16.26
C ALA A 232 -5.89 16.42 -17.02
N HIS A 233 -5.57 17.63 -16.56
CA HIS A 233 -4.55 18.46 -17.19
C HIS A 233 -3.26 18.46 -16.36
N ALA A 234 -2.12 18.30 -17.04
CA ALA A 234 -0.80 18.49 -16.46
C ALA A 234 -0.51 19.98 -16.27
N LEU A 235 0.12 20.33 -15.14
CA LEU A 235 0.69 21.66 -14.95
C LEU A 235 1.91 21.85 -15.87
N PRO A 236 2.11 23.05 -16.42
CA PRO A 236 3.38 23.40 -17.06
C PRO A 236 4.58 23.16 -16.14
N GLY A 237 5.74 22.88 -16.74
CA GLY A 237 7.00 22.65 -16.03
C GLY A 237 7.54 21.22 -16.17
N PRO A 238 8.30 20.71 -15.19
CA PRO A 238 9.02 19.45 -15.34
C PRO A 238 8.10 18.24 -15.58
N GLY A 239 8.60 17.30 -16.37
CA GLY A 239 7.98 16.02 -16.65
C GLY A 239 8.95 15.05 -17.30
N VAL A 240 8.50 13.84 -17.56
CA VAL A 240 9.25 12.80 -18.27
C VAL A 240 8.50 12.44 -19.53
N LEU A 241 9.21 12.36 -20.65
CA LEU A 241 8.67 11.90 -21.91
C LEU A 241 9.10 10.45 -22.10
N LEU A 242 8.12 9.55 -22.10
CA LEU A 242 8.31 8.13 -22.38
C LEU A 242 8.12 7.89 -23.88
N ASP A 243 9.07 7.22 -24.50
CA ASP A 243 8.94 6.70 -25.85
C ASP A 243 8.53 5.22 -25.78
N ILE A 244 7.36 4.91 -26.33
CA ILE A 244 6.76 3.57 -26.35
C ILE A 244 6.77 3.02 -27.79
N GLY A 245 7.57 3.60 -28.67
CA GLY A 245 7.73 3.23 -30.08
C GLY A 245 6.61 3.75 -30.98
N SER A 246 5.35 3.51 -30.64
CA SER A 246 4.20 3.98 -31.42
C SER A 246 3.77 5.41 -31.10
N THR A 247 4.02 5.83 -29.85
CA THR A 247 3.56 7.11 -29.31
C THR A 247 4.49 7.55 -28.19
N THR A 248 4.41 8.84 -27.87
CA THR A 248 5.08 9.40 -26.72
C THR A 248 4.08 9.73 -25.63
N VAL A 249 4.42 9.43 -24.38
CA VAL A 249 3.59 9.72 -23.22
C VAL A 249 4.32 10.67 -22.30
N LEU A 250 3.67 11.80 -21.99
CA LEU A 250 4.15 12.74 -20.99
C LEU A 250 3.73 12.27 -19.60
N LEU A 251 4.66 12.28 -18.64
CA LEU A 251 4.40 12.06 -17.22
C LEU A 251 4.78 13.31 -16.43
N PRO A 252 3.83 14.06 -15.87
CA PRO A 252 4.12 15.28 -15.12
C PRO A 252 4.61 14.93 -13.71
N VAL A 253 5.90 15.06 -13.46
CA VAL A 253 6.56 14.71 -12.19
C VAL A 253 7.45 15.88 -11.73
N ASP A 254 7.61 16.06 -10.41
CA ASP A 254 8.38 17.18 -9.85
C ASP A 254 9.88 17.07 -10.14
N ASP A 255 10.43 15.86 -10.09
CA ASP A 255 11.86 15.60 -10.32
C ASP A 255 12.03 14.57 -11.46
N PRO A 256 12.15 15.04 -12.71
CA PRO A 256 12.20 14.15 -13.87
C PRO A 256 13.56 13.45 -14.00
N GLU A 257 14.63 14.05 -13.49
CA GLU A 257 15.97 13.44 -13.50
C GLU A 257 16.01 12.25 -12.54
N LEU A 258 15.53 12.42 -11.31
CA LEU A 258 15.41 11.34 -10.33
C LEU A 258 14.50 10.22 -10.84
N PHE A 259 13.38 10.57 -11.49
CA PHE A 259 12.48 9.59 -12.08
C PHE A 259 13.17 8.74 -13.14
N VAL A 260 13.89 9.36 -14.07
CA VAL A 260 14.62 8.67 -15.15
C VAL A 260 15.77 7.83 -14.59
N ALA A 261 16.48 8.31 -13.58
CA ALA A 261 17.52 7.54 -12.88
C ALA A 261 16.94 6.29 -12.19
N LEU A 262 15.79 6.42 -11.52
CA LEU A 262 15.08 5.30 -10.91
C LEU A 262 14.61 4.29 -11.96
N LEU A 263 13.99 4.79 -13.03
CA LEU A 263 13.45 3.97 -14.12
C LEU A 263 14.56 3.20 -14.87
N SER A 264 15.67 3.87 -15.21
CA SER A 264 16.81 3.23 -15.88
C SER A 264 17.40 2.10 -15.03
N SER A 265 17.57 2.33 -13.72
CA SER A 265 18.00 1.30 -12.77
C SER A 265 17.03 0.11 -12.73
N ARG A 266 15.71 0.40 -12.73
CA ARG A 266 14.67 -0.63 -12.72
C ARG A 266 14.63 -1.46 -14.00
N VAL A 267 14.72 -0.82 -15.16
CA VAL A 267 14.73 -1.49 -16.47
C VAL A 267 15.97 -2.36 -16.61
N ALA A 268 17.14 -1.88 -16.16
CA ALA A 268 18.37 -2.68 -16.14
C ALA A 268 18.23 -3.93 -15.25
N ALA A 269 17.66 -3.77 -14.06
CA ALA A 269 17.38 -4.90 -13.16
C ALA A 269 16.39 -5.89 -13.78
N TRP A 270 15.31 -5.41 -14.40
CA TRP A 270 14.32 -6.26 -15.08
C TRP A 270 14.93 -7.06 -16.24
N ARG A 271 15.66 -6.41 -17.16
CA ARG A 271 16.32 -7.07 -18.30
C ARG A 271 17.28 -8.18 -17.86
N SER A 272 17.96 -7.97 -16.74
CA SER A 272 18.90 -8.95 -16.20
C SER A 272 18.24 -10.14 -15.47
N ALA A 273 16.97 -10.00 -15.09
CA ALA A 273 16.19 -11.05 -14.43
C ALA A 273 15.35 -11.86 -15.43
N SER A 274 15.11 -11.31 -16.62
CA SER A 274 14.43 -11.96 -17.74
C SER A 274 15.43 -12.23 -18.87
N PRO A 275 16.26 -13.31 -18.80
CA PRO A 275 17.00 -13.74 -19.97
C PRO A 275 15.99 -14.05 -21.08
N GLY A 276 16.17 -13.39 -22.22
CA GLY A 276 15.27 -13.50 -23.37
C GLY A 276 15.13 -14.91 -23.91
#